data_AF-A0A656GBW1-F1
#
_entry.id   AF-A0A656GBW1-F1
#
_cell.length_a   1.000
_cell.length_b   1.000
_cell.length_c   1.000
_cell.angle_alpha   90.00
_cell.angle_beta   90.00
_cell.angle_gamma   90.00
#
_symmetry.space_group_name_H-M   'P 1'
#
loop_
_entity.id
_entity.type
_entity.pdbx_description
1 polymer ?
#
loop_
_entity_poly.entity_id
_entity_poly.type
_entity_poly.pdbx_seq_one_letter_code
_entity_poly.pdbx_strand_id
1 'polypeptide(L)'
;MLALSLAFWWWRLPVQTAPARLSHTYAQALEQAHDGKPGAARVLYQQLARTDLSDEQRINLLAELSDYPSPQALKLLDAALGDRSAQVREAAIDVSVRLVSNSQRSLLLGPLLDDDEQSVRFRAT
;
A
#
# COMPACT_ATOMS: atom_id res chain seq x y z
N MET A 1 -34.79 18.95 -33.19
CA MET A 1 -34.30 18.62 -31.82
C MET A 1 -33.18 17.58 -31.93
N LEU A 2 -32.03 17.93 -32.50
CA LEU A 2 -30.94 16.98 -32.81
C LEU A 2 -29.54 17.64 -32.75
N ALA A 3 -29.37 18.67 -31.90
CA ALA A 3 -28.15 19.48 -31.85
C ALA A 3 -27.49 19.57 -30.45
N LEU A 4 -27.94 18.78 -29.47
CA LEU A 4 -27.53 18.95 -28.06
C LEU A 4 -26.74 17.77 -27.46
N SER A 5 -26.38 16.76 -28.24
CA SER A 5 -25.69 15.56 -27.72
C SER A 5 -24.16 15.57 -27.82
N LEU A 6 -23.54 16.55 -28.49
CA LEU A 6 -22.08 16.58 -28.69
C LEU A 6 -21.30 17.28 -27.56
N ALA A 7 -21.96 18.01 -26.66
CA ALA A 7 -21.28 18.81 -25.64
C ALA A 7 -20.85 18.01 -24.38
N PHE A 8 -21.44 16.83 -24.14
CA PHE A 8 -21.20 16.09 -22.90
C PHE A 8 -19.93 15.22 -22.92
N TRP A 9 -19.41 14.91 -24.11
CA TRP A 9 -18.25 14.01 -24.26
C TRP A 9 -16.91 14.69 -23.98
N TRP A 10 -16.83 16.02 -24.05
CA TRP A 10 -15.57 16.75 -23.84
C TRP A 10 -15.15 16.85 -22.37
N TRP A 11 -16.05 16.57 -21.41
CA TRP A 11 -15.73 16.62 -19.98
C TRP A 11 -15.12 15.32 -19.43
N ARG A 12 -15.11 14.23 -20.21
CA ARG A 12 -14.50 12.95 -19.81
C ARG A 12 -13.09 12.76 -20.37
N LEU A 13 -12.30 13.83 -20.49
CA LEU A 13 -10.86 13.65 -20.64
C LEU A 13 -10.34 13.15 -19.29
N PRO A 14 -9.80 11.92 -19.18
CA PRO A 14 -9.07 11.56 -17.99
C PRO A 14 -7.94 12.57 -17.87
N VAL A 15 -7.94 13.37 -16.80
CA VAL A 15 -6.77 14.15 -16.43
C VAL A 15 -5.68 13.11 -16.25
N GLN A 16 -4.78 12.99 -17.24
CA GLN A 16 -3.53 12.28 -17.07
C GLN A 16 -2.82 13.02 -15.96
N THR A 17 -2.95 12.52 -14.72
CA THR A 17 -2.11 12.93 -13.62
C THR A 17 -0.70 12.62 -14.07
N ALA A 18 0.02 13.65 -14.52
CA ALA A 18 1.43 13.50 -14.88
C ALA A 18 2.09 12.74 -13.74
N PRO A 19 2.89 11.70 -14.03
CA PRO A 19 3.50 10.90 -12.98
C PRO A 19 4.24 11.86 -12.06
N ALA A 20 3.89 11.84 -10.77
CA ALA A 20 4.62 12.59 -9.77
C ALA A 20 6.10 12.23 -9.97
N ARG A 21 6.96 13.22 -10.25
CA ARG A 21 8.39 12.96 -10.39
C ARG A 21 8.87 12.44 -9.05
N LEU A 22 8.98 11.12 -8.93
CA LEU A 22 9.50 10.48 -7.74
C LEU A 22 10.93 10.96 -7.57
N SER A 23 11.21 11.57 -6.43
CA SER A 23 12.54 12.12 -6.16
C SER A 23 13.58 11.01 -5.94
N HIS A 24 13.12 9.78 -5.65
CA HIS A 24 13.95 8.61 -5.35
C HIS A 24 13.42 7.39 -6.09
N THR A 25 14.34 6.53 -6.53
CA THR A 25 14.03 5.20 -7.04
C THR A 25 13.60 4.26 -5.90
N TYR A 26 13.04 3.10 -6.26
CA TYR A 26 12.73 2.04 -5.30
C TYR A 26 13.92 1.68 -4.40
N ALA A 27 15.08 1.39 -4.99
CA ALA A 27 16.25 0.94 -4.25
C ALA A 27 16.76 2.01 -3.27
N GLN A 28 16.82 3.27 -3.70
CA GLN A 28 17.21 4.39 -2.84
C GLN A 28 16.23 4.60 -1.68
N ALA A 29 14.92 4.47 -1.96
CA ALA A 29 13.90 4.62 -0.94
C ALA A 29 13.97 3.48 0.10
N LEU A 30 14.19 2.25 -0.35
CA LEU A 30 14.35 1.10 0.53
C LEU A 30 15.59 1.25 1.41
N GLU A 31 16.76 1.58 0.83
CA GLU A 31 17.99 1.83 1.60
C GLU A 31 17.81 2.98 2.60
N GLN A 32 17.15 4.06 2.19
CA GLN A 32 16.87 5.20 3.07
C GLN A 32 15.96 4.82 4.24
N ALA A 33 14.94 4.00 3.99
CA ALA A 33 14.03 3.46 5.00
C ALA A 33 14.76 2.52 5.96
N HIS A 34 15.57 1.61 5.42
CA HIS A 34 16.33 0.66 6.21
C HIS A 34 17.32 1.35 7.17
N ASP A 35 18.00 2.39 6.68
CA ASP A 35 18.99 3.15 7.46
C ASP A 35 18.39 4.18 8.44
N GLY A 36 17.07 4.37 8.47
CA GLY A 36 16.45 5.34 9.37
C GLY A 36 16.75 6.81 9.04
N LYS A 37 17.12 7.14 7.79
CA LYS A 37 17.62 8.49 7.43
C LYS A 37 16.52 9.56 7.60
N PRO A 38 16.87 10.83 7.87
CA PRO A 38 15.90 11.92 7.94
C PRO A 38 15.01 11.99 6.70
N GLY A 39 13.69 12.04 6.90
CA GLY A 39 12.71 12.07 5.81
C GLY A 39 12.42 10.72 5.13
N ALA A 40 13.03 9.62 5.58
CA ALA A 40 12.83 8.28 5.03
C ALA A 40 11.36 7.86 4.99
N ALA A 41 10.61 8.07 6.09
CA ALA A 41 9.20 7.75 6.18
C ALA A 41 8.38 8.35 5.01
N ARG A 42 8.63 9.63 4.67
CA ARG A 42 7.93 10.30 3.58
C ARG A 42 8.22 9.62 2.24
N VAL A 43 9.49 9.30 1.98
CA VAL A 43 9.92 8.66 0.73
C VAL A 43 9.36 7.23 0.65
N LEU A 44 9.42 6.48 1.75
CA LEU A 44 8.83 5.14 1.89
C LEU A 44 7.33 5.15 1.55
N TYR A 45 6.56 6.06 2.17
CA TYR A 45 5.12 6.17 1.91
C TYR A 45 4.81 6.56 0.46
N GLN A 46 5.63 7.43 -0.14
CA GLN A 46 5.49 7.79 -1.54
C GLN A 46 5.73 6.60 -2.47
N GLN A 47 6.70 5.72 -2.15
CA GLN A 47 6.90 4.50 -2.92
C GLN A 47 5.74 3.53 -2.75
N LEU A 48 5.28 3.27 -1.53
CA LEU A 48 4.17 2.34 -1.27
C LEU A 48 2.84 2.78 -1.91
N ALA A 49 2.66 4.08 -2.13
CA ALA A 49 1.51 4.64 -2.85
C ALA A 49 1.55 4.42 -4.37
N ARG A 50 2.68 3.95 -4.92
CA ARG A 50 2.80 3.65 -6.35
C ARG A 50 2.01 2.41 -6.73
N THR A 51 1.51 2.38 -7.97
CA THR A 51 0.78 1.24 -8.54
C THR A 51 1.63 0.37 -9.45
N ASP A 52 2.85 0.78 -9.77
CA ASP A 52 3.77 0.13 -10.71
C ASP A 52 4.88 -0.69 -10.03
N LEU A 53 4.81 -0.86 -8.71
CA LEU A 53 5.71 -1.76 -7.98
C LEU A 53 5.35 -3.22 -8.27
N SER A 54 6.38 -4.07 -8.41
CA SER A 54 6.16 -5.52 -8.32
C SER A 54 5.76 -5.92 -6.89
N ASP A 55 5.14 -7.09 -6.76
CA ASP A 55 4.76 -7.63 -5.44
C ASP A 55 5.97 -7.72 -4.50
N GLU A 56 7.11 -8.23 -4.99
CA GLU A 56 8.36 -8.31 -4.22
C GLU A 56 8.84 -6.94 -3.73
N GLN A 57 8.81 -5.93 -4.61
CA GLN A 57 9.19 -4.57 -4.22
C GLN A 57 8.25 -4.01 -3.16
N ARG A 58 6.94 -4.23 -3.31
CA ARG A 58 5.94 -3.80 -2.34
C ARG A 58 6.14 -4.49 -0.98
N ILE A 59 6.38 -5.80 -0.98
CA ILE A 59 6.65 -6.59 0.24
C ILE A 59 7.88 -6.06 0.97
N ASN A 60 8.98 -5.83 0.26
CA ASN A 60 10.21 -5.30 0.86
C ASN A 60 10.00 -3.92 1.50
N LEU A 61 9.22 -3.04 0.86
CA LEU A 61 8.89 -1.74 1.46
C LEU A 61 7.90 -1.87 2.63
N LEU A 62 6.95 -2.80 2.57
CA LEU A 62 6.00 -3.04 3.67
C LEU A 62 6.72 -3.47 4.95
N ALA A 63 7.77 -4.29 4.83
CA ALA A 63 8.57 -4.75 5.97
C ALA A 63 9.14 -3.60 6.81
N GLU A 64 9.47 -2.48 6.17
CA GLU A 64 10.01 -1.28 6.82
C GLU A 64 8.95 -0.47 7.58
N LEU A 65 7.64 -0.65 7.30
CA LEU A 65 6.58 0.19 7.89
C LEU A 65 6.55 0.17 9.42
N SER A 66 6.88 -0.97 10.04
CA SER A 66 6.87 -1.11 11.50
C SER A 66 7.86 -0.18 12.20
N ASP A 67 8.90 0.27 11.52
CA ASP A 67 9.90 1.19 12.07
C ASP A 67 9.46 2.66 11.92
N TYR A 68 8.36 2.91 11.21
CA TYR A 68 7.76 4.23 10.98
C TYR A 68 6.28 4.28 11.38
N PRO A 69 5.92 4.03 12.66
CA PRO A 69 4.53 3.99 13.08
C PRO A 69 3.85 5.36 12.93
N SER A 70 2.78 5.41 12.14
CA SER A 70 1.98 6.61 11.92
C SER A 70 0.59 6.28 11.39
N PRO A 71 -0.39 7.21 11.46
CA PRO A 71 -1.68 7.01 10.82
C PRO A 71 -1.59 6.72 9.30
N GLN A 72 -0.57 7.26 8.62
CA GLN A 72 -0.34 6.97 7.21
C GLN A 72 0.16 5.54 7.01
N ALA A 73 1.06 5.05 7.87
CA ALA A 73 1.52 3.66 7.83
C ALA A 73 0.34 2.68 8.05
N LEU A 74 -0.60 3.01 8.94
CA LEU A 74 -1.81 2.21 9.14
C LEU A 74 -2.70 2.14 7.89
N LYS A 75 -2.87 3.26 7.19
CA LYS A 75 -3.62 3.28 5.92
C LYS A 75 -2.94 2.45 4.82
N LEU A 76 -1.60 2.49 4.77
CA LEU A 76 -0.82 1.70 3.82
C LEU A 76 -0.88 0.21 4.16
N LEU A 77 -0.84 -0.14 5.45
CA LEU A 77 -1.04 -1.51 5.93
C LEU A 77 -2.44 -2.02 5.54
N ASP A 78 -3.49 -1.24 5.83
CA ASP A 78 -4.88 -1.58 5.50
C ASP A 78 -5.07 -1.79 3.98
N ALA A 79 -4.49 -0.90 3.16
CA ALA A 79 -4.50 -1.07 1.71
C ALA A 79 -3.77 -2.37 1.26
N ALA A 80 -2.67 -2.73 1.92
CA ALA A 80 -1.91 -3.94 1.60
C ALA A 80 -2.63 -5.23 2.06
N LEU A 81 -3.40 -5.18 3.15
CA LEU A 81 -4.27 -6.28 3.58
C LEU A 81 -5.40 -6.56 2.57
N GLY A 82 -5.77 -5.57 1.75
CA GLY A 82 -6.73 -5.71 0.65
C GLY A 82 -6.09 -5.87 -0.74
N ASP A 83 -4.79 -6.13 -0.83
CA ASP A 83 -4.09 -6.25 -2.12
C ASP A 83 -4.56 -7.49 -2.89
N ARG A 84 -4.50 -7.45 -4.23
CA ARG A 84 -4.87 -8.59 -5.09
C ARG A 84 -3.89 -9.74 -4.92
N SER A 85 -2.61 -9.43 -4.67
CA SER A 85 -1.58 -10.43 -4.46
C SER A 85 -1.68 -11.03 -3.06
N ALA A 86 -1.88 -12.35 -3.00
CA ALA A 86 -1.88 -13.09 -1.75
C ALA A 86 -0.59 -12.89 -0.95
N GLN A 87 0.57 -12.84 -1.64
CA GLN A 87 1.87 -12.63 -1.02
C GLN A 87 1.99 -11.26 -0.34
N VAL A 88 1.41 -10.23 -0.95
CA VAL A 88 1.37 -8.88 -0.35
C VAL A 88 0.46 -8.86 0.88
N ARG A 89 -0.71 -9.52 0.83
CA ARG A 89 -1.60 -9.65 2.00
C ARG A 89 -0.91 -10.39 3.14
N GLU A 90 -0.21 -11.48 2.86
CA GLU A 90 0.56 -12.23 3.85
C GLU A 90 1.66 -11.39 4.50
N ALA A 91 2.42 -10.63 3.70
CA ALA A 91 3.44 -9.72 4.24
C ALA A 91 2.82 -8.61 5.10
N ALA A 92 1.65 -8.09 4.71
CA ALA A 92 0.92 -7.12 5.51
C ALA A 92 0.47 -7.71 6.86
N ILE A 93 -0.01 -8.96 6.89
CA ILE A 93 -0.32 -9.66 8.14
C ILE A 93 0.92 -9.70 9.05
N ASP A 94 2.08 -10.10 8.52
CA ASP A 94 3.32 -10.18 9.28
C ASP A 94 3.74 -8.80 9.86
N VAL A 95 3.64 -7.74 9.06
CA VAL A 95 3.94 -6.35 9.48
C VAL A 95 2.99 -5.89 10.59
N SER A 96 1.72 -6.29 10.54
CA SER A 96 0.71 -5.92 11.54
C SER A 96 1.09 -6.37 12.95
N VAL A 97 1.84 -7.47 13.08
CA VAL A 97 2.30 -7.98 14.39
C VAL A 97 3.16 -6.95 15.13
N ARG A 98 4.01 -6.23 14.38
CA ARG A 98 4.93 -5.22 14.93
C ARG A 98 4.36 -3.80 14.91
N LEU A 99 3.49 -3.47 13.95
CA LEU A 99 3.02 -2.10 13.73
C LEU A 99 1.84 -1.70 14.63
N VAL A 100 0.99 -2.65 15.04
CA VAL A 100 -0.25 -2.34 15.79
C VAL A 100 -0.36 -3.13 17.09
N SER A 101 -1.17 -2.60 18.02
CA SER A 101 -1.53 -3.32 19.25
C SER A 101 -2.37 -4.57 18.95
N ASN A 102 -2.39 -5.53 19.88
CA ASN A 102 -3.15 -6.78 19.70
C ASN A 102 -4.64 -6.54 19.41
N SER A 103 -5.28 -5.58 20.09
CA SER A 103 -6.70 -5.27 19.89
C SER A 103 -6.97 -4.68 18.50
N GLN A 104 -6.11 -3.78 18.02
CA GLN A 104 -6.20 -3.24 16.66
C GLN A 104 -5.95 -4.32 15.60
N ARG A 105 -5.00 -5.22 15.86
CA ARG A 105 -4.70 -6.33 14.95
C ARG A 105 -5.90 -7.25 14.78
N SER A 106 -6.57 -7.64 15.87
CA SER A 106 -7.78 -8.47 15.79
C SER A 106 -8.88 -7.81 14.95
N LEU A 107 -9.02 -6.48 14.99
CA LEU A 107 -9.97 -5.74 14.16
C LEU A 107 -9.55 -5.71 12.69
N LEU A 108 -8.27 -5.46 12.41
CA LEU A 108 -7.73 -5.40 11.04
C LEU A 108 -7.74 -6.76 10.33
N LEU A 109 -7.46 -7.85 11.06
CA LEU A 109 -7.33 -9.18 10.48
C LEU A 109 -8.65 -9.95 10.39
N GLY A 110 -9.70 -9.50 11.08
CA GLY A 110 -11.02 -10.14 11.06
C GLY A 110 -11.52 -10.47 9.64
N PRO A 111 -11.50 -9.52 8.68
CA PRO A 111 -11.90 -9.80 7.30
C PRO A 111 -11.06 -10.86 6.57
N LEU A 112 -9.79 -11.06 6.95
CA LEU A 112 -8.87 -11.98 6.29
C LEU A 112 -9.07 -13.44 6.73
N LEU A 113 -9.85 -13.68 7.80
CA LEU A 113 -10.21 -15.03 8.22
C LEU A 113 -11.08 -15.75 7.18
N ASP A 114 -11.79 -14.99 6.34
CA ASP A 114 -12.62 -15.46 5.24
C ASP A 114 -11.99 -15.17 3.86
N ASP A 115 -10.69 -14.81 3.80
CA ASP A 115 -9.97 -14.54 2.55
C ASP A 115 -10.07 -15.72 1.57
N ASP A 116 -10.17 -15.49 0.26
CA ASP A 116 -10.29 -16.55 -0.74
C ASP A 116 -9.10 -17.52 -0.70
N GLU A 117 -7.90 -17.00 -0.43
CA GLU A 117 -6.66 -17.76 -0.41
C GLU A 117 -6.43 -18.43 0.94
N GLN A 118 -6.29 -19.75 0.91
CA GLN A 118 -6.15 -20.54 2.14
C GLN A 118 -4.91 -20.15 2.94
N SER A 119 -3.80 -19.82 2.29
CA SER A 119 -2.56 -19.42 2.97
C SER A 119 -2.73 -18.11 3.75
N VAL A 120 -3.47 -17.16 3.21
CA VAL A 120 -3.80 -15.88 3.86
C VAL A 120 -4.67 -16.12 5.10
N ARG A 121 -5.73 -16.94 4.98
CA ARG A 121 -6.59 -17.30 6.12
C ARG A 121 -5.79 -17.90 7.28
N PHE A 122 -4.90 -18.85 6.99
CA PHE A 122 -4.06 -19.48 8.01
C PHE A 122 -3.09 -18.50 8.66
N ARG A 123 -2.51 -17.58 7.89
CA ARG A 123 -1.58 -16.59 8.42
C ARG A 123 -2.28 -15.54 9.29
N ALA A 124 -3.56 -15.27 9.04
CA ALA A 124 -4.36 -14.30 9.79
C ALA A 124 -4.87 -14.80 11.15
N THR A 125 -4.64 -16.08 11.48
CA THR A 125 -5.08 -16.73 12.74
C THR A 125 -4.05 -16.56 13.85
#